data_AF-A0A3S0ZXW6-F1
#
_entry.id   AF-A0A3S0ZXW6-F1
#
_cell.length_a   1.000
_cell.length_b   1.000
_cell.length_c   1.000
_cell.angle_alpha   90.00
_cell.angle_beta   90.00
_cell.angle_gamma   90.00
#
_symmetry.space_group_name_H-M   'P 1'
#
loop_
_entity.id
_entity.type
_entity.pdbx_description
1 polymer ?
#
loop_
_entity_poly.entity_id
_entity_poly.type
_entity_poly.pdbx_seq_one_letter_code
_entity_poly.pdbx_strand_id
1 'polypeptide(L)' 'MALTFDREIYGKLLAEFQPKVITSEEEYDFALEAVEKLMGCKNRSPEQTAILQLLVSLIEEYESKNYSMRESSPHEIR' A
#
# COMPACT_ATOMS: atom_id res chain seq x y z
N MET A 1 -0.12 -14.00 -25.46
CA MET A 1 -0.68 -14.82 -24.36
C MET A 1 -0.85 -13.90 -23.17
N ALA A 2 -2.04 -13.35 -22.99
CA ALA A 2 -2.30 -12.29 -22.03
C ALA A 2 -3.67 -12.54 -21.37
N LEU A 3 -3.79 -12.15 -20.10
CA LEU A 3 -5.04 -11.79 -19.41
C LEU A 3 -5.87 -12.92 -18.75
N THR A 4 -5.31 -13.72 -17.85
CA THR A 4 -6.14 -14.35 -16.79
C THR A 4 -5.95 -13.57 -15.51
N PHE A 5 -6.48 -12.34 -15.46
CA PHE A 5 -6.72 -11.68 -14.19
C PHE A 5 -7.90 -12.37 -13.54
N ASP A 6 -7.63 -13.18 -12.54
CA ASP A 6 -8.61 -13.99 -11.86
C ASP A 6 -9.29 -13.17 -10.77
N ARG A 7 -10.57 -12.85 -11.01
CA ARG A 7 -11.37 -12.03 -10.10
C ARG A 7 -11.66 -12.76 -8.78
N GLU A 8 -11.68 -14.08 -8.76
CA GLU A 8 -11.93 -14.85 -7.55
C GLU A 8 -10.69 -14.83 -6.66
N ILE A 9 -9.50 -14.99 -7.24
CA ILE A 9 -8.23 -14.84 -6.52
C ILE A 9 -8.09 -13.41 -6.01
N TYR A 10 -8.36 -12.40 -6.85
CA TYR A 10 -8.30 -11.01 -6.43
C TYR A 10 -9.32 -10.69 -5.32
N GLY A 11 -10.54 -11.21 -5.40
CA GLY A 11 -11.55 -11.05 -4.36
C GLY A 11 -11.14 -11.66 -3.01
N LYS A 12 -10.48 -12.83 -3.03
CA LYS A 12 -9.91 -13.44 -1.81
C LYS A 12 -8.81 -12.58 -1.21
N LEU A 13 -7.91 -12.05 -2.05
CA LEU A 13 -6.85 -11.13 -1.59
C LEU A 13 -7.47 -9.86 -0.98
N LEU A 14 -8.50 -9.27 -1.60
CA LEU A 14 -9.21 -8.12 -1.03
C LEU A 14 -9.86 -8.44 0.32
N ALA A 15 -10.42 -9.65 0.48
CA ALA A 15 -11.01 -10.08 1.74
C ALA A 15 -9.95 -10.40 2.82
N GLU A 16 -8.76 -10.82 2.42
CA GLU A 16 -7.63 -11.11 3.32
C GLU A 16 -6.99 -9.82 3.83
N PHE A 17 -6.63 -8.92 2.91
CA PHE A 17 -5.93 -7.67 3.23
C PHE A 17 -6.88 -6.52 3.61
N GLN A 18 -8.17 -6.63 3.29
CA GLN A 18 -9.20 -5.62 3.57
C GLN A 18 -8.71 -4.17 3.37
N PRO A 19 -8.14 -3.84 2.19
CA PRO A 19 -7.55 -2.53 1.97
C PRO A 19 -8.61 -1.45 2.14
N LYS A 20 -8.34 -0.51 3.04
CA LYS A 20 -9.20 0.63 3.36
C LYS A 20 -8.39 1.90 3.40
N VAL A 21 -9.06 3.03 3.27
CA VAL A 21 -8.44 4.35 3.46
C VAL A 21 -7.80 4.38 4.83
N ILE A 22 -6.49 4.59 4.85
CA ILE A 22 -5.69 4.63 6.07
C ILE A 22 -6.00 5.96 6.77
N THR A 23 -6.42 5.87 8.02
CA THR A 23 -6.77 7.02 8.88
C THR A 23 -6.04 7.00 10.22
N SER A 24 -5.49 5.85 10.59
CA SER A 24 -4.72 5.64 11.82
C SER A 24 -3.37 4.99 11.54
N GLU A 25 -2.40 5.17 12.45
CA GLU A 25 -1.08 4.53 12.38
C GLU A 25 -1.16 3.00 12.38
N GLU A 26 -2.11 2.39 13.09
CA GLU A 26 -2.31 0.94 13.09
C GLU A 26 -2.70 0.40 11.69
N GLU A 27 -3.50 1.16 10.95
CA GLU A 27 -3.89 0.80 9.59
C GLU A 27 -2.72 1.00 8.62
N TYR A 28 -1.89 1.99 8.87
CA TYR A 28 -0.68 2.27 8.11
C TYR A 28 0.34 1.14 8.27
N ASP A 29 0.62 0.72 9.50
CA ASP A 29 1.56 -0.35 9.82
C ASP A 29 1.11 -1.68 9.20
N PHE A 30 -0.19 -1.99 9.30
CA PHE A 30 -0.77 -3.17 8.65
C PHE A 30 -0.62 -3.14 7.13
N ALA A 31 -0.88 -1.99 6.50
CA ALA A 31 -0.72 -1.84 5.06
C ALA A 31 0.76 -1.99 4.65
N LEU A 32 1.69 -1.45 5.43
CA LEU A 32 3.12 -1.56 5.20
C LEU A 32 3.58 -3.02 5.26
N GLU A 33 3.19 -3.75 6.29
CA GLU A 33 3.51 -5.18 6.46
C GLU A 33 2.96 -6.02 5.29
N ALA A 34 1.74 -5.72 4.86
CA ALA A 34 1.12 -6.38 3.71
C ALA A 34 1.90 -6.15 2.41
N VAL A 35 2.33 -4.91 2.17
CA VAL A 35 3.18 -4.54 1.02
C VAL A 35 4.52 -5.28 1.08
N GLU A 36 5.19 -5.32 2.22
CA GLU A 36 6.47 -6.02 2.38
C GLU A 36 6.34 -7.53 2.10
N LYS A 37 5.30 -8.18 2.65
CA LYS A 37 5.00 -9.59 2.39
C LYS A 37 4.82 -9.85 0.89
N LEU A 38 4.04 -9.02 0.21
CA LEU A 38 3.77 -9.13 -1.22
C LEU A 38 5.02 -8.83 -2.07
N MET A 39 5.86 -7.88 -1.66
CA MET A 39 7.12 -7.58 -2.33
C MET A 39 8.12 -8.74 -2.24
N GLY A 40 8.12 -9.48 -1.12
CA GLY A 40 8.94 -10.66 -0.91
C GLY A 40 8.57 -11.87 -1.80
N CYS A 41 7.38 -11.87 -2.41
CA CYS A 41 6.97 -12.93 -3.33
C CYS A 41 7.71 -12.82 -4.69
N LYS A 42 8.57 -13.81 -4.98
CA LYS A 42 9.33 -13.92 -6.26
C LYS A 42 8.45 -14.16 -7.50
N ASN A 43 7.36 -14.91 -7.35
CA ASN A 43 6.41 -15.21 -8.43
C ASN A 43 5.10 -14.48 -8.15
N ARG A 44 5.08 -13.16 -8.35
CA ARG A 44 3.88 -12.35 -8.14
C ARG A 44 2.88 -12.57 -9.27
N SER A 45 1.66 -12.91 -8.89
CA SER A 45 0.53 -12.96 -9.82
C SER A 45 0.07 -11.54 -10.18
N PRO A 46 -0.66 -11.35 -11.30
CA PRO A 46 -1.21 -10.04 -11.65
C PRO A 46 -2.20 -9.51 -10.58
N GLU A 47 -2.89 -10.39 -9.85
CA GLU A 47 -3.79 -10.02 -8.75
C GLU A 47 -3.02 -9.50 -7.53
N GLN A 48 -1.93 -10.19 -7.16
CA GLN A 48 -1.03 -9.74 -6.09
C GLN A 48 -0.37 -8.41 -6.43
N THR A 49 -0.07 -8.19 -7.72
CA THR A 49 0.49 -6.92 -8.19
C THR A 49 -0.55 -5.81 -8.10
N ALA A 50 -1.80 -6.07 -8.48
CA ALA A 50 -2.89 -5.10 -8.37
C ALA A 50 -3.19 -4.70 -6.92
N ILE A 51 -3.20 -5.66 -5.98
CA ILE A 51 -3.44 -5.33 -4.57
C ILE A 51 -2.24 -4.63 -3.93
N LEU A 52 -1.01 -5.00 -4.32
CA LEU A 52 0.19 -4.28 -3.92
C LEU A 52 0.14 -2.82 -4.36
N GLN A 53 -0.20 -2.55 -5.62
CA GLN A 53 -0.34 -1.17 -6.11
C GLN A 53 -1.41 -0.40 -5.33
N LEU A 54 -2.56 -1.04 -5.04
CA LEU A 54 -3.63 -0.41 -4.27
C LEU A 54 -3.15 -0.03 -2.85
N LEU A 55 -2.50 -0.96 -2.15
CA LEU A 55 -1.96 -0.71 -0.80
C LEU A 55 -0.93 0.42 -0.80
N VAL A 56 0.00 0.41 -1.76
CA VAL A 56 1.01 1.47 -1.91
C VAL A 56 0.34 2.83 -2.12
N SER A 57 -0.66 2.92 -2.99
CA SER A 57 -1.37 4.20 -3.20
C SER A 57 -2.11 4.70 -1.96
N LEU A 58 -2.64 3.80 -1.12
CA LEU A 58 -3.28 4.18 0.14
C LEU A 58 -2.26 4.71 1.15
N ILE A 59 -1.09 4.07 1.23
CA ILE A 59 0.05 4.50 2.06
C ILE A 59 0.54 5.86 1.60
N GLU A 60 0.79 6.05 0.31
CA GLU A 60 1.22 7.35 -0.26
C GLU A 60 0.19 8.46 0.02
N GLU A 61 -1.10 8.16 -0.07
CA GLU A 61 -2.15 9.13 0.26
C GLU A 61 -2.14 9.50 1.75
N TYR A 62 -1.96 8.52 2.64
CA TYR A 62 -1.83 8.78 4.07
C TYR A 62 -0.56 9.55 4.40
N GLU A 63 0.58 9.18 3.81
CA GLU A 63 1.83 9.88 4.00
C GLU A 63 1.75 11.30 3.46
N SER A 64 1.10 11.50 2.31
CA SER A 64 0.81 12.84 1.84
C SER A 64 -0.09 13.58 2.84
N LYS A 65 -1.14 13.00 3.40
CA LYS A 65 -1.98 13.74 4.37
C LYS A 65 -1.29 14.04 5.70
N ASN A 66 -0.44 13.14 6.20
CA ASN A 66 0.17 13.23 7.54
C ASN A 66 1.59 13.82 7.51
N TYR A 67 2.31 13.62 6.41
CA TYR A 67 3.69 14.06 6.20
C TYR A 67 3.85 15.04 5.03
N SER A 68 2.80 15.42 4.29
CA SER A 68 2.90 16.61 3.41
C SER A 68 3.18 17.81 4.28
N MET A 69 4.37 18.35 4.12
CA MET A 69 4.90 19.49 4.87
C MET A 69 5.31 19.19 6.33
N ARG A 70 6.26 18.27 6.52
CA ARG A 70 7.53 18.75 7.10
C ARG A 70 8.42 19.24 5.96
N GLU A 71 7.95 20.26 5.26
CA GLU A 71 8.87 21.17 4.58
C GLU A 71 9.73 21.70 5.71
N SER A 72 10.99 21.32 5.69
CA SER A 72 12.02 21.81 6.59
C SER A 72 11.80 23.30 6.82
N SER A 73 11.42 23.71 8.03
CA SER A 73 11.63 25.10 8.44
C SER A 73 13.13 25.36 8.30
N PRO A 74 13.61 26.12 7.30
CA PRO A 74 15.03 26.33 7.13
C PRO A 74 15.42 27.51 8.02
N HIS A 75 15.37 27.34 9.35
CA HIS A 75 15.76 28.39 10.28
C HIS A 75 16.35 27.83 11.57
N GLU A 76 17.52 27.20 11.47
CA GLU A 76 18.52 27.29 12.54
C GLU A 76 19.91 27.49 11.91
N ILE A 77 20.11 28.69 11.35
CA ILE A 77 21.42 29.31 11.35
C ILE A 77 21.34 30.37 12.43
N ARG A 78 21.95 30.11 13.59
CA ARG A 78 22.35 31.15 14.53
C ARG A 78 23.75 30.87 15.05
#